data_AF-A0A2P5Y807-F1
#
_entry.id   AF-A0A2P5Y807-F1
#
_cell.length_a   1.000
_cell.length_b   1.000
_cell.length_c   1.000
_cell.angle_alpha   90.00
_cell.angle_beta   90.00
_cell.angle_gamma   90.00
#
_symmetry.space_group_name_H-M   'P 1'
#
loop_
_entity.id
_entity.type
_entity.pdbx_description
1 polymer ?
#
loop_
_entity_poly.entity_id
_entity_poly.type
_entity_poly.pdbx_seq_one_letter_code
_entity_poly.pdbx_strand_id
1 'polypeptide(L)'
;MAEVAANNVNHPCETPKNVFDFGAFVGDLIVEEDASSDDISLEGLQEELEECKNDDVVANILSKGIKLREYTKGVEHNLRKVELDSIQDYIKESDNLVSLHDQIRDCDSILSQMETLLSGFQVEIGSISSDIKILQEKSMDMGLKLKNRKVAESKLAKFVEDIIVPPRMVDIIVDGEVNDEYMRTLDILSKKLKFVDTDPMVKDSKALKDVQPELEKLRQKAVSKVQNLLSSFRIMHDAI
;
A
#
# COMPACT_ATOMS: atom_id res chain seq x y z
N MET A 1 54.64 -0.16 10.86
CA MET A 1 54.34 -1.01 9.68
C MET A 1 52.89 -0.75 9.31
N ALA A 2 52.50 -0.13 8.19
CA ALA A 2 53.07 0.67 7.10
C ALA A 2 51.86 1.55 6.66
N GLU A 3 51.91 2.88 6.65
CA GLU A 3 52.46 3.79 5.63
C GLU A 3 51.83 3.73 4.22
N VAL A 4 51.33 4.92 3.80
CA VAL A 4 51.09 5.45 2.43
C VAL A 4 49.92 4.81 1.65
N ALA A 5 48.96 5.52 1.01
CA ALA A 5 49.07 6.76 0.26
C ALA A 5 47.80 7.61 0.29
N ALA A 6 48.00 8.92 0.40
CA ALA A 6 47.05 9.95 0.04
C ALA A 6 46.82 9.95 -1.48
N ASN A 7 45.57 10.11 -1.92
CA ASN A 7 45.27 10.65 -3.23
C ASN A 7 44.25 11.77 -3.07
N ASN A 8 44.80 12.95 -2.88
CA ASN A 8 44.12 14.23 -2.95
C ASN A 8 44.07 14.62 -4.44
N VAL A 9 42.95 14.36 -5.10
CA VAL A 9 42.67 14.95 -6.42
C VAL A 9 41.77 16.15 -6.17
N ASN A 10 42.42 17.29 -5.88
CA ASN A 10 41.83 18.59 -6.11
C ASN A 10 41.56 18.71 -7.60
N HIS A 11 40.30 18.58 -8.00
CA HIS A 11 39.87 19.11 -9.29
C HIS A 11 39.49 20.58 -9.05
N PRO A 12 40.28 21.55 -9.55
CA PRO A 12 39.72 22.87 -9.71
C PRO A 12 38.68 22.74 -10.82
N CYS A 13 37.41 22.76 -10.46
CA CYS A 13 36.38 23.10 -11.44
C CYS A 13 36.52 24.60 -11.64
N GLU A 14 37.47 24.98 -12.51
CA GLU A 14 37.46 26.30 -13.12
C GLU A 14 36.13 26.38 -13.88
N THR A 15 35.14 27.02 -13.25
CA THR A 15 34.02 27.54 -14.01
C THR A 15 34.62 28.53 -15.00
N PRO A 16 34.43 28.33 -16.32
CA PRO A 16 34.80 29.36 -17.25
C PRO A 16 33.93 30.56 -16.86
N LYS A 17 34.56 31.60 -16.35
CA LYS A 17 33.98 32.94 -16.38
C LYS A 17 33.82 33.25 -17.85
N ASN A 18 32.72 32.79 -18.43
CA ASN A 18 32.21 33.32 -19.68
C ASN A 18 31.81 34.75 -19.36
N VAL A 19 32.82 35.62 -19.38
CA VAL A 19 32.63 37.01 -19.76
C VAL A 19 32.09 36.92 -21.17
N PHE A 20 30.77 36.80 -21.28
CA PHE A 20 30.06 37.00 -22.53
C PHE A 20 30.26 38.47 -22.86
N ASP A 21 31.36 38.74 -23.57
CA ASP A 21 31.64 40.05 -24.14
C ASP A 21 30.69 40.25 -25.32
N PHE A 22 29.49 40.74 -25.00
CA PHE A 22 28.44 41.03 -25.97
C PHE A 22 28.86 42.15 -26.94
N GLY A 23 29.91 42.91 -26.62
CA GLY A 23 30.55 43.85 -27.56
C GLY A 23 31.06 43.17 -28.83
N ALA A 24 31.43 41.89 -28.78
CA ALA A 24 31.89 41.11 -29.93
C ALA A 24 30.75 40.51 -30.77
N PHE A 25 29.53 40.34 -30.22
CA PHE A 25 28.39 39.76 -30.93
C PHE A 25 27.46 40.82 -31.55
N VAL A 26 27.36 42.01 -30.93
CA VAL A 26 26.69 43.18 -31.54
C VAL A 26 27.57 43.87 -32.58
N GLY A 27 28.82 43.44 -32.71
CA GLY A 27 29.84 43.99 -33.59
C GLY A 27 29.61 43.87 -35.10
N ASP A 28 28.43 43.44 -35.57
CA ASP A 28 28.17 43.41 -37.02
C ASP A 28 26.70 43.57 -37.45
N LEU A 29 25.86 44.23 -36.64
CA LEU A 29 24.63 44.84 -37.19
C LEU A 29 24.97 46.23 -37.73
N ILE A 30 25.91 46.25 -38.68
CA ILE A 30 25.88 47.23 -39.75
C ILE A 30 24.57 46.89 -40.48
N VAL A 31 23.54 47.69 -40.21
CA VAL A 31 22.42 47.79 -41.13
C VAL A 31 23.10 48.19 -42.44
N GLU A 32 23.19 47.25 -43.37
CA GLU A 32 23.48 47.55 -44.77
C GLU A 32 22.56 48.73 -45.08
N GLU A 33 23.17 49.90 -45.20
CA GLU A 33 22.50 51.05 -45.78
C GLU A 33 22.18 50.55 -47.18
N ASP A 34 20.94 50.11 -47.40
CA ASP A 34 20.32 49.97 -48.72
C ASP A 34 20.22 51.39 -49.32
N ALA A 35 21.38 52.04 -49.45
CA ALA A 35 21.69 52.88 -50.55
C ALA A 35 21.93 51.94 -51.73
N SER A 36 20.84 51.39 -52.29
CA SER A 36 20.77 51.31 -53.74
C SER A 36 20.83 52.76 -54.24
N SER A 37 22.04 53.31 -54.23
CA SER A 37 22.45 54.42 -55.06
C SER A 37 22.38 53.87 -56.48
N ASP A 38 21.17 53.83 -57.04
CA ASP A 38 21.04 53.93 -58.48
C ASP A 38 21.79 55.22 -58.84
N ASP A 39 22.96 55.07 -59.45
CA ASP A 39 23.80 56.17 -59.94
C ASP A 39 23.02 56.92 -61.03
N ILE A 40 22.13 57.82 -60.59
CA ILE A 40 21.46 58.77 -61.45
C ILE A 40 22.51 59.82 -61.80
N SER A 41 22.92 59.83 -63.07
CA SER A 41 23.89 60.78 -63.61
C SER A 41 23.43 62.22 -63.36
N LEU A 42 24.14 62.92 -62.47
CA LEU A 42 23.88 64.30 -62.00
C LEU A 42 24.50 65.38 -62.90
N GLU A 43 24.96 65.01 -64.09
CA GLU A 43 25.57 65.92 -65.06
C GLU A 43 24.49 66.89 -65.60
N GLY A 44 24.61 68.19 -65.28
CA GLY A 44 23.66 69.25 -65.66
C GLY A 44 22.85 69.85 -64.50
N LEU A 45 22.67 69.12 -63.40
CA LEU A 45 21.96 69.61 -62.21
C LEU A 45 22.73 70.71 -61.45
N GLN A 46 24.04 70.82 -61.68
CA GLN A 46 24.89 71.85 -61.07
C GLN A 46 24.47 73.27 -61.49
N GLU A 47 24.05 73.45 -62.75
CA GLU A 47 23.66 74.75 -63.30
C GLU A 47 22.26 75.16 -62.82
N GLU A 48 21.32 74.20 -62.79
CA GLU A 48 19.96 74.38 -62.24
C GLU A 48 19.96 74.64 -60.73
N LEU A 49 20.88 74.01 -59.98
CA LEU A 49 21.04 74.22 -58.55
C LEU A 49 21.65 75.59 -58.21
N GLU A 50 22.57 76.10 -59.04
CA GLU A 50 23.12 77.45 -58.90
C GLU A 50 22.09 78.54 -59.27
N GLU A 51 21.16 78.28 -60.20
CA GLU A 51 20.04 79.18 -60.52
C GLU A 51 19.00 79.24 -59.38
N CYS A 52 18.71 78.10 -58.73
CA CYS A 52 17.79 78.01 -57.59
C CYS A 52 18.42 78.35 -56.22
N LYS A 53 19.72 78.62 -56.16
CA LYS A 53 20.48 78.91 -54.93
C LYS A 53 19.97 80.13 -54.15
N ASN A 54 19.37 81.08 -54.88
CA ASN A 54 18.80 82.31 -54.31
C ASN A 54 17.29 82.18 -54.02
N ASP A 55 16.68 81.02 -54.29
CA ASP A 55 15.29 80.75 -53.96
C ASP A 55 15.17 80.39 -52.48
N ASP A 56 14.61 81.34 -51.72
CA ASP A 56 14.38 81.22 -50.28
C ASP A 56 13.53 79.99 -49.91
N VAL A 57 12.69 79.51 -50.83
CA VAL A 57 11.85 78.32 -50.62
C VAL A 57 12.70 77.04 -50.74
N VAL A 58 13.58 76.94 -51.73
CA VAL A 58 14.47 75.79 -51.94
C VAL A 58 15.49 75.69 -50.79
N ALA A 59 16.10 76.80 -50.39
CA ALA A 59 16.99 76.85 -49.23
C ALA A 59 16.28 76.44 -47.93
N ASN A 60 15.02 76.84 -47.74
CA ASN A 60 14.21 76.42 -46.60
C ASN A 60 13.86 74.93 -46.64
N ILE A 61 13.55 74.36 -47.81
CA ILE A 61 13.24 72.93 -47.96
C ILE A 61 14.49 72.08 -47.67
N LEU A 62 15.65 72.45 -48.20
CA LEU A 62 16.91 71.75 -47.95
C LEU A 62 17.34 71.84 -46.48
N SER A 63 17.23 73.02 -45.85
CA SER A 63 17.55 73.17 -44.42
C SER A 63 16.59 72.38 -43.52
N LYS A 64 15.30 72.30 -43.87
CA LYS A 64 14.33 71.45 -43.18
C LYS A 64 14.62 69.97 -43.39
N GLY A 65 15.03 69.57 -44.60
CA GLY A 65 15.43 68.20 -44.91
C GLY A 65 16.68 67.75 -44.15
N ILE A 66 17.67 68.63 -44.01
CA ILE A 66 18.88 68.39 -43.18
C ILE A 66 18.48 68.23 -41.71
N LYS A 67 17.64 69.13 -41.16
CA LYS A 67 17.12 69.03 -39.79
C LYS A 67 16.32 67.75 -39.54
N LEU A 68 15.50 67.33 -40.50
CA LEU A 68 14.71 66.10 -40.39
C LEU A 68 15.60 64.87 -40.41
N ARG A 69 16.65 64.84 -41.25
CA ARG A 69 17.62 63.73 -41.29
C ARG A 69 18.45 63.63 -40.01
N GLU A 70 18.89 64.76 -39.46
CA GLU A 70 19.53 64.80 -38.14
C GLU A 70 18.59 64.32 -37.03
N TYR A 71 17.31 64.73 -37.09
CA TYR A 71 16.30 64.27 -36.15
C TYR A 71 16.07 62.76 -36.26
N THR A 72 15.92 62.20 -37.47
CA THR A 72 15.77 60.76 -37.70
C THR A 72 16.98 59.98 -37.17
N LYS A 73 18.21 60.43 -37.47
CA LYS A 73 19.43 59.83 -36.91
C LYS A 73 19.47 59.89 -35.38
N GLY A 74 19.01 60.99 -34.80
CA GLY A 74 18.87 61.13 -33.34
C GLY A 74 17.84 60.16 -32.76
N VAL A 75 16.70 59.97 -33.42
CA VAL A 75 15.68 59.01 -33.00
C VAL A 75 16.17 57.57 -33.11
N GLU A 76 16.84 57.19 -34.21
CA GLU A 76 17.45 55.87 -34.37
C GLU A 76 18.52 55.58 -33.32
N HIS A 77 19.36 56.57 -32.99
CA HIS A 77 20.35 56.43 -31.92
C HIS A 77 19.69 56.20 -30.56
N ASN A 78 18.63 56.96 -30.25
CA ASN A 78 17.87 56.76 -29.01
C ASN A 78 17.16 55.40 -28.98
N LEU A 79 16.61 54.95 -30.10
CA LEU A 79 15.97 53.64 -30.21
C LEU A 79 16.98 52.53 -29.93
N ARG A 80 18.14 52.56 -30.59
CA ARG A 80 19.22 51.58 -30.39
C ARG A 80 19.75 51.59 -28.95
N LYS A 81 19.82 52.77 -28.32
CA LYS A 81 20.18 52.90 -26.91
C LYS A 81 19.14 52.23 -26.01
N VAL A 82 17.85 52.48 -26.23
CA VAL A 82 16.76 51.86 -25.46
C VAL A 82 16.73 50.34 -25.64
N GLU A 83 17.03 49.83 -26.83
CA GLU A 83 17.15 48.39 -27.09
C GLU A 83 18.28 47.77 -26.30
N LEU A 84 19.47 48.38 -26.32
CA LEU A 84 20.62 47.91 -25.54
C LEU A 84 20.36 47.97 -24.03
N ASP A 85 19.76 49.06 -23.55
CA ASP A 85 19.37 49.21 -22.15
C ASP A 85 18.36 48.11 -21.74
N SER A 86 17.39 47.82 -22.61
CA SER A 86 16.40 46.75 -22.38
C SER A 86 17.04 45.36 -22.35
N ILE A 87 17.97 45.06 -23.27
CA ILE A 87 18.71 43.79 -23.28
C ILE A 87 19.53 43.65 -21.98
N GLN A 88 20.18 44.73 -21.54
CA GLN A 88 20.95 44.74 -20.31
C GLN A 88 20.07 44.48 -19.08
N ASP A 89 18.87 45.05 -19.04
CA ASP A 89 17.89 44.79 -17.98
C ASP A 89 17.43 43.33 -17.97
N TYR A 90 17.17 42.73 -19.14
CA TYR A 90 16.84 41.29 -19.24
C TYR A 90 17.99 40.39 -18.76
N ILE A 91 19.23 40.70 -19.14
CA ILE A 91 20.41 39.93 -18.70
C ILE A 91 20.56 40.04 -17.18
N LYS A 92 20.37 41.24 -16.62
CA LYS A 92 20.46 41.45 -15.18
C LYS A 92 19.38 40.71 -14.40
N GLU A 93 18.15 40.68 -14.92
CA GLU A 93 17.03 39.97 -14.27
C GLU A 93 17.10 38.44 -14.49
N SER A 94 17.86 37.99 -15.49
CA SER A 94 18.06 36.56 -15.78
C SER A 94 18.57 35.78 -14.56
N ASP A 95 19.52 36.35 -13.81
CA ASP A 95 20.07 35.68 -12.61
C ASP A 95 19.01 35.48 -11.51
N ASN A 96 18.10 36.45 -11.35
CA ASN A 96 16.97 36.34 -10.43
C ASN A 96 15.98 35.27 -10.88
N LEU A 97 15.69 35.19 -12.19
CA LEU A 97 14.81 34.17 -12.76
C LEU A 97 15.39 32.76 -12.59
N VAL A 98 16.70 32.60 -12.80
CA VAL A 98 17.40 31.33 -12.57
C VAL A 98 17.34 30.94 -11.10
N SER A 99 17.61 31.86 -10.18
CA SER A 99 17.49 31.62 -8.73
C SER A 99 16.08 31.20 -8.31
N LEU A 100 15.05 31.86 -8.85
CA LEU A 100 13.65 31.48 -8.59
C LEU A 100 13.34 30.08 -9.13
N HIS A 101 13.82 29.77 -10.34
CA HIS A 101 13.65 28.46 -10.94
C HIS A 101 14.34 27.35 -10.10
N ASP A 102 15.53 27.62 -9.56
CA ASP A 102 16.23 26.69 -8.68
C ASP A 102 15.45 26.47 -7.37
N GLN A 103 14.87 27.54 -6.78
CA GLN A 103 14.01 27.42 -5.59
C GLN A 103 12.74 26.61 -5.86
N ILE A 104 12.11 26.79 -7.04
CA ILE A 104 10.94 25.99 -7.45
C ILE A 104 11.34 24.52 -7.58
N ARG A 105 12.49 24.26 -8.20
CA ARG A 105 13.01 22.90 -8.36
C ARG A 105 13.34 22.24 -7.03
N ASP A 106 13.88 22.99 -6.07
CA ASP A 106 14.14 22.50 -4.73
C ASP A 106 12.83 22.17 -3.99
N CYS A 107 11.80 23.03 -4.12
CA CYS A 107 10.47 22.74 -3.60
C CYS A 107 9.88 21.46 -4.21
N ASP A 108 9.98 21.29 -5.52
CA ASP A 108 9.50 20.08 -6.21
C ASP A 108 10.25 18.82 -5.74
N SER A 109 11.55 18.92 -5.48
CA SER A 109 12.35 17.82 -4.90
C SER A 109 11.84 17.43 -3.51
N ILE A 110 11.55 18.42 -2.65
CA ILE A 110 11.01 18.17 -1.31
C ILE A 110 9.62 17.53 -1.40
N LEU A 111 8.74 18.03 -2.28
CA LEU A 111 7.41 17.48 -2.49
C LEU A 111 7.47 16.04 -3.01
N SER A 112 8.36 15.75 -3.94
CA SER A 112 8.58 14.39 -4.47
C SER A 112 9.06 13.42 -3.39
N GLN A 113 9.94 13.87 -2.48
CA GLN A 113 10.35 13.07 -1.33
C GLN A 113 9.19 12.80 -0.37
N MET A 114 8.34 13.80 -0.09
CA MET A 114 7.15 13.63 0.73
C MET A 114 6.14 12.66 0.09
N GLU A 115 5.91 12.79 -1.22
CA GLU A 115 5.03 11.89 -1.98
C GLU A 115 5.52 10.44 -1.91
N THR A 116 6.82 10.23 -2.10
CA THR A 116 7.44 8.90 -2.02
C THR A 116 7.25 8.30 -0.62
N LEU A 117 7.47 9.10 0.43
CA LEU A 117 7.30 8.66 1.81
C LEU A 117 5.83 8.31 2.12
N LEU A 118 4.89 9.19 1.73
CA LEU A 118 3.45 8.96 1.94
C LEU A 118 2.94 7.76 1.15
N SER A 119 3.40 7.58 -0.07
CA SER A 119 3.09 6.39 -0.88
C SER A 119 3.64 5.12 -0.22
N GLY A 120 4.85 5.18 0.34
CA GLY A 120 5.42 4.10 1.15
C GLY A 120 4.52 3.74 2.33
N PHE A 121 4.11 4.73 3.13
CA PHE A 121 3.19 4.50 4.25
C PHE A 121 1.84 3.95 3.81
N GLN A 122 1.28 4.42 2.69
CA GLN A 122 0.04 3.89 2.15
C GLN A 122 0.15 2.40 1.82
N VAL A 123 1.25 1.99 1.16
CA VAL A 123 1.51 0.60 0.81
C VAL A 123 1.70 -0.25 2.07
N GLU A 124 2.49 0.22 3.04
CA GLU A 124 2.73 -0.49 4.30
C GLU A 124 1.45 -0.67 5.11
N ILE A 125 0.64 0.38 5.27
CA ILE A 125 -0.65 0.29 5.97
C ILE A 125 -1.61 -0.63 5.20
N GLY A 126 -1.60 -0.59 3.87
CA GLY A 126 -2.36 -1.51 3.02
C GLY A 126 -1.98 -2.97 3.28
N SER A 127 -0.68 -3.27 3.33
CA SER A 127 -0.16 -4.60 3.63
C SER A 127 -0.53 -5.06 5.04
N ILE A 128 -0.28 -4.22 6.05
CA ILE A 128 -0.58 -4.53 7.45
C ILE A 128 -2.09 -4.77 7.64
N SER A 129 -2.94 -3.94 7.02
CA SER A 129 -4.39 -4.10 7.06
C SER A 129 -4.83 -5.43 6.43
N SER A 130 -4.22 -5.80 5.30
CA SER A 130 -4.45 -7.12 4.67
C SER A 130 -4.03 -8.27 5.58
N ASP A 131 -2.86 -8.18 6.21
CA ASP A 131 -2.35 -9.20 7.13
C ASP A 131 -3.26 -9.35 8.36
N ILE A 132 -3.73 -8.24 8.93
CA ILE A 132 -4.71 -8.25 10.03
C ILE A 132 -5.99 -8.96 9.59
N LYS A 133 -6.50 -8.69 8.38
CA LYS A 133 -7.69 -9.34 7.85
C LYS A 133 -7.50 -10.84 7.70
N ILE A 134 -6.36 -11.28 7.14
CA ILE A 134 -6.03 -12.70 7.00
C ILE A 134 -5.95 -13.38 8.37
N LEU A 135 -5.32 -12.72 9.35
CA LEU A 135 -5.19 -13.24 10.70
C LEU A 135 -6.54 -13.37 11.41
N GLN A 136 -7.43 -12.39 11.22
CA GLN A 136 -8.79 -12.41 11.75
C GLN A 136 -9.60 -13.56 11.13
N GLU A 137 -9.54 -13.73 9.81
CA GLU A 137 -10.22 -14.83 9.11
C GLU A 137 -9.73 -16.20 9.62
N LYS A 138 -8.40 -16.38 9.73
CA LYS A 138 -7.79 -17.59 10.28
C LYS A 138 -8.21 -17.85 11.73
N SER A 139 -8.29 -16.81 12.55
CA SER A 139 -8.74 -16.91 13.94
C SER A 139 -10.21 -17.33 14.04
N MET A 140 -11.06 -16.79 13.17
CA MET A 140 -12.47 -17.16 13.09
C MET A 140 -12.67 -18.60 12.61
N ASP A 141 -11.96 -19.03 11.56
CA ASP A 141 -11.98 -20.42 11.08
C ASP A 141 -11.53 -21.40 12.18
N MET A 142 -10.45 -21.07 12.90
CA MET A 142 -9.99 -21.88 14.03
C MET A 142 -11.04 -21.94 15.14
N GLY A 143 -11.70 -20.82 15.45
CA GLY A 143 -12.79 -20.76 16.42
C GLY A 143 -13.96 -21.67 16.04
N LEU A 144 -14.34 -21.70 14.76
CA LEU A 144 -15.38 -22.59 14.24
C LEU A 144 -14.96 -24.06 14.33
N LYS A 145 -13.73 -24.40 13.93
CA LYS A 145 -13.19 -25.76 14.05
C LYS A 145 -13.17 -26.25 15.50
N LEU A 146 -12.75 -25.39 16.44
CA LEU A 146 -12.77 -25.71 17.86
C LEU A 146 -14.20 -25.96 18.36
N LYS A 147 -15.15 -25.09 18.00
CA LYS A 147 -16.55 -25.24 18.40
C LYS A 147 -17.14 -26.55 17.87
N ASN A 148 -16.91 -26.86 16.60
CA ASN A 148 -17.34 -28.12 16.00
C ASN A 148 -16.73 -29.32 16.72
N ARG A 149 -15.42 -29.26 17.04
CA ARG A 149 -14.74 -30.33 17.78
C ARG A 149 -15.31 -30.51 19.19
N LYS A 150 -15.56 -29.43 19.93
CA LYS A 150 -16.19 -29.49 21.26
C LYS A 150 -17.60 -30.07 21.23
N VAL A 151 -18.40 -29.71 20.23
CA VAL A 151 -19.76 -30.26 20.07
C VAL A 151 -19.68 -31.76 19.75
N ALA A 152 -18.78 -32.17 18.86
CA ALA A 152 -18.58 -33.58 18.55
C ALA A 152 -18.05 -34.37 19.75
N GLU A 153 -17.07 -33.82 20.47
CA GLU A 153 -16.51 -34.39 21.70
C GLU A 153 -17.59 -34.58 22.77
N SER A 154 -18.41 -33.56 23.03
CA SER A 154 -19.50 -33.66 24.02
C SER A 154 -20.53 -34.74 23.64
N LYS A 155 -20.92 -34.81 22.36
CA LYS A 155 -21.83 -35.85 21.87
C LYS A 155 -21.22 -37.24 22.00
N LEU A 156 -19.95 -37.39 21.63
CA LEU A 156 -19.23 -38.65 21.70
C LEU A 156 -19.00 -39.10 23.14
N ALA A 157 -18.62 -38.18 24.04
CA ALA A 157 -18.43 -38.46 25.46
C ALA A 157 -19.72 -38.98 26.09
N LYS A 158 -20.86 -38.34 25.81
CA LYS A 158 -22.18 -38.81 26.27
C LYS A 158 -22.49 -40.22 25.74
N PHE A 159 -22.27 -40.45 24.44
CA PHE A 159 -22.44 -41.77 23.85
C PHE A 159 -21.57 -42.84 24.52
N VAL A 160 -20.30 -42.53 24.78
CA VAL A 160 -19.36 -43.45 25.46
C VAL A 160 -19.79 -43.70 26.91
N GLU A 161 -20.23 -42.68 27.64
CA GLU A 161 -20.73 -42.82 29.01
C GLU A 161 -21.96 -43.72 29.07
N ASP A 162 -22.86 -43.62 28.10
CA ASP A 162 -24.09 -44.42 28.05
C ASP A 162 -23.79 -45.89 27.72
N ILE A 163 -22.82 -46.18 26.84
CA ILE A 163 -22.50 -47.56 26.42
C ILE A 163 -21.49 -48.28 27.34
N ILE A 164 -20.53 -47.57 27.95
CA ILE A 164 -19.41 -48.20 28.65
C ILE A 164 -19.88 -49.08 29.82
N VAL A 165 -19.28 -50.25 29.99
CA VAL A 165 -19.54 -51.13 31.13
C VAL A 165 -18.27 -51.19 31.98
N PRO A 166 -18.19 -50.44 33.10
CA PRO A 166 -17.01 -50.46 33.96
C PRO A 166 -16.81 -51.84 34.62
N PRO A 167 -15.57 -52.32 34.82
CA PRO A 167 -15.32 -53.61 35.48
C PRO A 167 -15.96 -53.73 36.87
N ARG A 168 -15.93 -52.65 37.66
CA ARG A 168 -16.58 -52.59 38.98
C ARG A 168 -18.08 -52.91 38.94
N MET A 169 -18.75 -52.48 37.86
CA MET A 169 -20.18 -52.78 37.67
C MET A 169 -20.40 -54.27 37.45
N VAL A 170 -19.48 -54.93 36.74
CA VAL A 170 -19.48 -56.39 36.55
C VAL A 170 -19.29 -57.09 37.90
N ASP A 171 -18.28 -56.70 38.67
CA ASP A 171 -17.97 -57.33 39.97
C ASP A 171 -19.16 -57.24 40.94
N ILE A 172 -19.81 -56.07 41.04
CA ILE A 172 -20.98 -55.88 41.90
C ILE A 172 -22.15 -56.78 41.45
N ILE A 173 -22.41 -56.87 40.15
CA ILE A 173 -23.54 -57.66 39.64
C ILE A 173 -23.28 -59.16 39.77
N VAL A 174 -22.09 -59.61 39.38
CA VAL A 174 -21.72 -61.03 39.33
C VAL A 174 -21.47 -61.56 40.74
N ASP A 175 -20.58 -60.92 41.49
CA ASP A 175 -20.04 -61.45 42.76
C ASP A 175 -20.54 -60.71 44.00
N GLY A 176 -20.98 -59.45 43.87
CA GLY A 176 -21.43 -58.62 45.00
C GLY A 176 -22.72 -59.10 45.68
N GLU A 177 -22.88 -58.84 46.97
CA GLU A 177 -24.12 -59.13 47.70
C GLU A 177 -25.25 -58.17 47.30
N VAL A 178 -26.50 -58.59 47.52
CA VAL A 178 -27.68 -57.77 47.19
C VAL A 178 -27.92 -56.73 48.29
N ASN A 179 -27.16 -55.64 48.17
CA ASN A 179 -27.19 -54.46 49.04
C ASN A 179 -27.69 -53.22 48.26
N ASP A 180 -27.81 -52.07 48.92
CA ASP A 180 -28.22 -50.81 48.27
C ASP A 180 -27.31 -50.38 47.10
N GLU A 181 -26.02 -50.75 47.17
CA GLU A 181 -25.06 -50.54 46.08
C GLU A 181 -25.37 -51.41 44.84
N TYR A 182 -25.82 -52.65 45.06
CA TYR A 182 -26.28 -53.52 43.98
C TYR A 182 -27.53 -52.93 43.30
N MET A 183 -28.50 -52.46 44.09
CA MET A 183 -29.73 -51.85 43.57
C MET A 183 -29.43 -50.59 42.74
N ARG A 184 -28.51 -49.74 43.19
CA ARG A 184 -28.05 -48.56 42.42
C ARG A 184 -27.36 -48.97 41.12
N THR A 185 -26.51 -49.99 41.16
CA THR A 185 -25.80 -50.51 39.99
C THR A 185 -26.77 -51.15 38.98
N LEU A 186 -27.82 -51.81 39.47
CA LEU A 186 -28.89 -52.38 38.66
C LEU A 186 -29.73 -51.30 37.95
N ASP A 187 -30.01 -50.18 38.61
CA ASP A 187 -30.69 -49.04 37.99
C ASP A 187 -29.84 -48.42 36.86
N ILE A 188 -28.52 -48.30 37.07
CA ILE A 188 -27.57 -47.87 36.03
C ILE A 188 -27.57 -48.87 34.87
N LEU A 189 -27.52 -50.19 35.12
CA LEU A 189 -27.62 -51.22 34.09
C LEU A 189 -28.91 -51.09 33.28
N SER A 190 -30.04 -50.90 33.96
CA SER A 190 -31.35 -50.74 33.34
C SER A 190 -31.41 -49.52 32.42
N LYS A 191 -30.85 -48.38 32.85
CA LYS A 191 -30.73 -47.17 32.00
C LYS A 191 -29.87 -47.42 30.77
N LYS A 192 -28.74 -48.11 30.92
CA LYS A 192 -27.85 -48.48 29.81
C LYS A 192 -28.55 -49.40 28.81
N LEU A 193 -29.26 -50.43 29.28
CA LEU A 193 -30.05 -51.34 28.43
C LEU A 193 -31.14 -50.59 27.64
N LYS A 194 -31.86 -49.67 28.28
CA LYS A 194 -32.88 -48.84 27.61
C LYS A 194 -32.28 -47.96 26.53
N PHE A 195 -31.09 -47.39 26.76
CA PHE A 195 -30.41 -46.58 25.77
C PHE A 195 -30.11 -47.37 24.48
N VAL A 196 -29.66 -48.62 24.61
CA VAL A 196 -29.42 -49.54 23.49
C VAL A 196 -30.71 -49.78 22.67
N ASP A 197 -31.85 -49.89 23.35
CA ASP A 197 -33.12 -50.21 22.69
C ASP A 197 -33.77 -49.02 21.98
N THR A 198 -33.53 -47.80 22.48
CA THR A 198 -34.32 -46.60 22.10
C THR A 198 -33.83 -45.95 20.81
N ASP A 199 -32.53 -45.95 20.52
CA ASP A 199 -31.98 -45.17 19.40
C ASP A 199 -31.52 -46.07 18.23
N PRO A 200 -32.24 -46.08 17.08
CA PRO A 200 -31.88 -46.90 15.93
C PRO A 200 -30.54 -46.48 15.28
N MET A 201 -30.12 -45.22 15.38
CA MET A 201 -28.81 -44.79 14.87
C MET A 201 -27.64 -45.35 15.70
N VAL A 202 -27.87 -45.53 17.00
CA VAL A 202 -26.88 -46.09 17.93
C VAL A 202 -26.67 -47.58 17.65
N LYS A 203 -27.73 -48.31 17.28
CA LYS A 203 -27.69 -49.76 16.98
C LYS A 203 -26.77 -50.14 15.82
N ASP A 204 -26.54 -49.22 14.89
CA ASP A 204 -25.63 -49.45 13.77
C ASP A 204 -24.15 -49.20 14.11
N SER A 205 -23.87 -48.61 15.28
CA SER A 205 -22.51 -48.38 15.74
C SER A 205 -21.78 -49.69 16.03
N LYS A 206 -20.54 -49.82 15.54
CA LYS A 206 -19.68 -50.98 15.79
C LYS A 206 -19.42 -51.17 17.29
N ALA A 207 -19.19 -50.08 18.03
CA ALA A 207 -18.95 -50.14 19.47
C ALA A 207 -20.15 -50.72 20.23
N LEU A 208 -21.38 -50.43 19.78
CA LEU A 208 -22.57 -51.02 20.40
C LEU A 208 -22.69 -52.52 20.17
N LYS A 209 -22.41 -52.97 18.96
CA LYS A 209 -22.42 -54.40 18.62
C LYS A 209 -21.42 -55.20 19.47
N ASP A 210 -20.30 -54.60 19.83
CA ASP A 210 -19.28 -55.24 20.68
C ASP A 210 -19.70 -55.30 22.16
N VAL A 211 -20.36 -54.28 22.70
CA VAL A 211 -20.74 -54.21 24.13
C VAL A 211 -22.11 -54.82 24.42
N GLN A 212 -23.03 -54.85 23.45
CA GLN A 212 -24.36 -55.44 23.57
C GLN A 212 -24.38 -56.85 24.17
N PRO A 213 -23.52 -57.82 23.76
CA PRO A 213 -23.52 -59.15 24.38
C PRO A 213 -23.13 -59.12 25.86
N GLU A 214 -22.23 -58.24 26.28
CA GLU A 214 -21.82 -58.11 27.69
C GLU A 214 -22.94 -57.51 28.55
N LEU A 215 -23.65 -56.51 28.03
CA LEU A 215 -24.85 -55.94 28.66
C LEU A 215 -25.95 -56.99 28.87
N GLU A 216 -26.21 -57.82 27.86
CA GLU A 216 -27.23 -58.86 27.95
C GLU A 216 -26.80 -60.01 28.89
N LYS A 217 -25.51 -60.39 28.91
CA LYS A 217 -24.98 -61.34 29.91
C LYS A 217 -25.14 -60.83 31.33
N LEU A 218 -24.83 -59.55 31.58
CA LEU A 218 -25.03 -58.91 32.89
C LEU A 218 -26.50 -58.90 33.30
N ARG A 219 -27.40 -58.61 32.36
CA ARG A 219 -28.85 -58.68 32.58
C ARG A 219 -29.28 -60.09 32.98
N GLN A 220 -28.88 -61.11 32.23
CA GLN A 220 -29.21 -62.50 32.53
C GLN A 220 -28.70 -62.90 33.91
N LYS A 221 -27.44 -62.57 34.23
CA LYS A 221 -26.84 -62.87 35.53
C LYS A 221 -27.57 -62.17 36.67
N ALA A 222 -27.93 -60.89 36.51
CA ALA A 222 -28.69 -60.14 37.51
C ALA A 222 -30.08 -60.75 37.75
N VAL A 223 -30.79 -61.14 36.68
CA VAL A 223 -32.10 -61.81 36.78
C VAL A 223 -31.99 -63.15 37.50
N SER A 224 -31.02 -64.00 37.14
CA SER A 224 -30.80 -65.28 37.82
C SER A 224 -30.49 -65.09 39.31
N LYS A 225 -29.71 -64.08 39.67
CA LYS A 225 -29.34 -63.80 41.07
C LYS A 225 -30.55 -63.38 41.90
N VAL A 226 -31.40 -62.50 41.37
CA VAL A 226 -32.65 -62.09 42.02
C VAL A 226 -33.64 -63.26 42.12
N GLN A 227 -33.79 -64.06 41.07
CA GLN A 227 -34.66 -65.25 41.09
C GLN A 227 -34.19 -66.29 42.12
N ASN A 228 -32.88 -66.51 42.25
CA ASN A 228 -32.31 -67.41 43.25
C ASN A 228 -32.59 -66.92 44.67
N LEU A 229 -32.47 -65.61 44.93
CA LEU A 229 -32.79 -65.03 46.23
C LEU A 229 -34.28 -65.17 46.58
N LEU A 230 -35.18 -64.91 45.62
CA LEU A 230 -36.62 -65.09 45.82
C LEU A 230 -36.97 -66.56 46.06
N SER A 231 -36.34 -67.48 45.32
CA SER A 231 -36.56 -68.92 45.49
C SER A 231 -36.04 -69.41 46.85
N SER A 232 -34.86 -68.94 47.27
CA SER A 232 -34.30 -69.22 48.60
C SER A 232 -35.23 -68.72 49.71
N PHE A 233 -35.73 -67.49 49.59
CA PHE A 233 -36.68 -66.93 50.55
C PHE A 233 -38.00 -67.72 50.59
N ARG A 234 -38.50 -68.16 49.43
CA ARG A 234 -39.71 -68.99 49.35
C ARG A 234 -39.52 -70.36 49.99
N ILE A 235 -38.40 -71.03 49.74
CA ILE A 235 -38.08 -72.32 50.38
C ILE A 235 -37.96 -72.15 51.89
N MET A 236 -37.35 -71.07 52.36
CA MET A 236 -37.28 -70.78 53.80
C MET A 236 -38.66 -70.50 54.42
N HIS A 237 -39.55 -69.82 53.70
CA HIS A 237 -40.93 -69.60 54.15
C HIS A 237 -41.73 -70.90 54.21
N ASP A 238 -41.58 -71.80 53.23
CA ASP A 238 -42.28 -73.09 53.19
C ASP A 238 -41.73 -74.12 54.19
N ALA A 239 -40.57 -73.85 54.80
CA ALA A 239 -39.91 -74.69 55.79
C ALA A 239 -40.19 -74.30 57.26
N ILE A 240 -40.89 -73.19 57.49
CA ILE A 240 -41.33 -72.68 58.81
C ILE A 240 -42.81 -73.02 59.01
#